data_AF-A0A961KWU5-F1
#
_entry.id   AF-A0A961KWU5-F1
#
_cell.length_a   1.000
_cell.length_b   1.000
_cell.length_c   1.000
_cell.angle_alpha   90.00
_cell.angle_beta   90.00
_cell.angle_gamma   90.00
#
_symmetry.space_group_name_H-M   'P 1'
#
loop_
_entity.id
_entity.type
_entity.pdbx_description
1 polymer ?
#
loop_
_entity_poly.entity_id
_entity_poly.type
_entity_poly.pdbx_seq_one_letter_code
_entity_poly.pdbx_strand_id
1 'polypeptide(L)'
;MSKPVDNPADPFKKALAEATRAMAGEGELTVAYSVDPPGVSAGTMRLPQVTRRMTRNEVLLARGTADAYALRLRFHDDATHRRYAPDGEVAAALFEAMETARCESVGARAMPGTAGNIDARIGDEARRLGYAEITDPEKAPLAQAAGYLVRQLATGRPLPAGAQNVLDLWRGVLESQAGETLGGLDAVLEDQQGFARFARRVIADLGYGDQLGEDPDSETAEEDEQDDGGEETEEPESAGADDDSTDQEAGSEQAPADSRADPSQMQAALDTEDDGEPAEDAEAEEADPREWRPPPHSEADPGYKVYSTKFDEEIAAEDLADPAELERLRAYLDQQLEPLKGAVARLANRLQRRLQAQQNRAWDFDLEEGTLDAGRLARVVTNPMTPLSFKMERDTEFRDTVVTLLLDNSGSMRGRPISIAAISADVLARTLERCQVKVEILGFTTRAWKGGQ
;
A
#
# COMPACT_ATOMS: atom_id res chain seq x y z
N MET A 1 -18.19 8.21 25.40
CA MET A 1 -17.77 8.28 23.99
C MET A 1 -16.28 8.00 23.96
N SER A 2 -15.90 6.74 23.68
CA SER A 2 -14.48 6.37 23.56
C SER A 2 -13.91 7.04 22.30
N LYS A 3 -12.83 7.81 22.47
CA LYS A 3 -12.12 8.40 21.33
C LYS A 3 -11.55 7.24 20.49
N PRO A 4 -11.75 7.23 19.16
CA PRO A 4 -11.12 6.24 18.31
C PRO A 4 -9.61 6.28 18.54
N VAL A 5 -8.97 5.10 18.58
CA VAL A 5 -7.51 4.98 18.58
C VAL A 5 -7.03 5.47 17.21
N ASP A 6 -6.93 6.79 17.05
CA ASP A 6 -6.52 7.42 15.80
C ASP A 6 -5.16 6.84 15.42
N ASN A 7 -5.07 6.27 14.22
CA ASN A 7 -3.78 5.98 13.63
C ASN A 7 -3.01 7.30 13.57
N PRO A 8 -1.81 7.41 14.16
CA PRO A 8 -1.07 8.66 14.19
C PRO A 8 -0.77 9.21 12.79
N ALA A 9 -0.78 8.34 11.77
CA ALA A 9 -0.62 8.75 10.38
C ALA A 9 -1.88 9.36 9.77
N ASP A 10 -3.08 9.17 10.32
CA ASP A 10 -4.33 9.65 9.70
C ASP A 10 -4.43 11.19 9.68
N PRO A 11 -4.11 11.92 10.77
CA PRO A 11 -4.03 13.38 10.72
C PRO A 11 -3.04 13.88 9.66
N PHE A 12 -1.88 13.20 9.53
CA PHE A 12 -0.88 13.51 8.53
C PHE A 12 -1.38 13.25 7.11
N LYS A 13 -1.96 12.07 6.85
CA LYS A 13 -2.53 11.70 5.55
C LYS A 13 -3.65 12.64 5.14
N LYS A 14 -4.50 13.05 6.09
CA LYS A 14 -5.53 14.06 5.84
C LYS A 14 -4.92 15.40 5.49
N ALA A 15 -3.97 15.90 6.29
CA ALA A 15 -3.31 17.18 6.03
C ALA A 15 -2.58 17.20 4.69
N LEU A 16 -1.87 16.12 4.35
CA LEU A 16 -1.18 15.98 3.07
C LEU A 16 -2.16 15.96 1.91
N ALA A 17 -3.29 15.24 2.02
CA ALA A 17 -4.32 15.21 0.98
C ALA A 17 -4.96 16.58 0.73
N GLU A 18 -5.27 17.35 1.79
CA GLU A 18 -5.78 18.72 1.65
C GLU A 18 -4.74 19.66 1.02
N ALA A 19 -3.48 19.57 1.46
CA ALA A 19 -2.40 20.37 0.89
C ALA A 19 -2.18 20.04 -0.59
N THR A 20 -2.21 18.76 -0.95
CA THR A 20 -2.04 18.29 -2.34
C THR A 20 -3.12 18.86 -3.26
N ARG A 21 -4.40 18.81 -2.84
CA ARG A 21 -5.51 19.43 -3.58
C ARG A 21 -5.32 20.92 -3.77
N ALA A 22 -4.97 21.63 -2.70
CA ALA A 22 -4.74 23.07 -2.76
C ALA A 22 -3.56 23.44 -3.68
N MET A 23 -2.47 22.67 -3.66
CA MET A 23 -1.31 22.88 -4.54
C MET A 23 -1.62 22.57 -6.01
N ALA A 24 -2.35 21.49 -6.27
CA ALA A 24 -2.74 21.10 -7.62
C ALA A 24 -3.72 22.12 -8.25
N GLY A 25 -4.51 22.83 -7.43
CA GLY A 25 -5.59 23.68 -7.91
C GLY A 25 -6.88 22.92 -8.22
N GLU A 26 -6.92 21.63 -7.89
CA GLU A 26 -8.03 20.71 -8.21
C GLU A 26 -8.79 20.32 -6.94
N GLY A 27 -9.96 20.92 -6.73
CA GLY A 27 -10.77 20.71 -5.53
C GLY A 27 -11.38 19.30 -5.41
N GLU A 28 -11.66 18.67 -6.55
CA GLU A 28 -12.27 17.34 -6.65
C GLU A 28 -11.24 16.20 -6.69
N LEU A 29 -9.95 16.52 -6.70
CA LEU A 29 -8.88 15.52 -6.76
C LEU A 29 -8.92 14.60 -5.53
N THR A 30 -9.15 13.32 -5.78
CA THR A 30 -9.18 12.30 -4.73
C THR A 30 -7.76 11.83 -4.43
N VAL A 31 -7.32 11.93 -3.18
CA VAL A 31 -5.99 11.45 -2.76
C VAL A 31 -6.15 10.13 -1.99
N ALA A 32 -5.57 9.07 -2.52
CA ALA A 32 -5.57 7.74 -1.93
C ALA A 32 -4.14 7.32 -1.55
N TYR A 33 -4.01 6.48 -0.53
CA TYR A 33 -2.71 5.94 -0.10
C TYR A 33 -2.68 4.44 -0.35
N SER A 34 -1.71 3.96 -1.14
CA SER A 34 -1.57 2.54 -1.48
C SER A 34 -0.11 2.08 -1.35
N VAL A 35 0.07 0.77 -1.29
CA VAL A 35 1.38 0.11 -1.44
C VAL A 35 1.76 0.00 -2.92
N ASP A 36 0.77 0.06 -3.82
CA ASP A 36 0.98 0.04 -5.27
C ASP A 36 1.83 1.24 -5.75
N PRO A 37 2.45 1.14 -6.94
CA PRO A 37 3.18 2.25 -7.54
C PRO A 37 2.36 3.55 -7.56
N PRO A 38 2.95 4.67 -7.11
CA PRO A 38 2.27 5.94 -7.07
C PRO A 38 1.97 6.42 -8.50
N GLY A 39 0.91 7.21 -8.65
CA GLY A 39 0.51 7.73 -9.95
C GLY A 39 -0.79 8.51 -9.88
N VAL A 40 -1.13 9.18 -10.99
CA VAL A 40 -2.37 9.93 -11.14
C VAL A 40 -3.19 9.28 -12.25
N SER A 41 -4.46 9.01 -11.98
CA SER A 41 -5.38 8.43 -12.97
C SER A 41 -6.82 8.87 -12.67
N ALA A 42 -7.54 9.34 -13.70
CA ALA A 42 -8.97 9.67 -13.64
C ALA A 42 -9.38 10.50 -12.40
N GLY A 43 -8.63 11.57 -12.10
CA GLY A 43 -8.91 12.44 -10.94
C GLY A 43 -8.58 11.84 -9.57
N THR A 44 -7.92 10.68 -9.54
CA THR A 44 -7.40 10.05 -8.32
C THR A 44 -5.87 10.03 -8.32
N MET A 45 -5.27 10.62 -7.29
CA MET A 45 -3.83 10.57 -7.03
C MET A 45 -3.53 9.51 -5.97
N ARG A 46 -2.77 8.49 -6.37
CA ARG A 46 -2.25 7.45 -5.48
C ARG A 46 -0.88 7.86 -4.95
N LEU A 47 -0.77 7.97 -3.63
CA LEU A 47 0.46 8.28 -2.91
C LEU A 47 0.99 7.05 -2.17
N PRO A 48 2.31 7.01 -1.89
CA PRO A 48 2.92 5.96 -1.09
C PRO A 48 2.28 5.85 0.30
N GLN A 49 2.05 4.61 0.75
CA GLN A 49 1.47 4.34 2.05
C GLN A 49 2.40 4.82 3.19
N VAL A 50 1.82 5.59 4.12
CA VAL A 50 2.50 5.95 5.38
C VAL A 50 2.00 5.03 6.50
N THR A 51 2.93 4.28 7.09
CA THR A 51 2.64 3.36 8.19
C THR A 51 2.41 4.10 9.51
N ARG A 52 1.91 3.39 10.52
CA ARG A 52 1.75 3.93 11.88
C ARG A 52 3.08 4.41 12.50
N ARG A 53 4.22 3.92 11.99
CA ARG A 53 5.56 4.31 12.49
C ARG A 53 5.95 5.71 12.05
N MET A 54 5.40 6.21 10.94
CA MET A 54 5.67 7.54 10.38
C MET A 54 7.17 7.88 10.38
N THR A 55 7.99 6.95 9.88
CA THR A 55 9.42 7.19 9.80
C THR A 55 9.68 8.41 8.92
N ARG A 56 10.80 9.11 9.19
CA ARG A 56 11.17 10.33 8.44
C ARG A 56 11.20 10.07 6.92
N ASN A 57 11.67 8.90 6.51
CA ASN A 57 11.76 8.55 5.09
C ASN A 57 10.39 8.33 4.46
N GLU A 58 9.47 7.61 5.11
CA GLU A 58 8.09 7.42 4.62
C GLU A 58 7.37 8.75 4.46
N VAL A 59 7.50 9.64 5.45
CA VAL A 59 6.87 10.97 5.44
C VAL A 59 7.43 11.83 4.31
N LEU A 60 8.76 11.87 4.14
CA LEU A 60 9.40 12.65 3.09
C LEU A 60 9.09 12.11 1.70
N LEU A 61 9.04 10.78 1.54
CA LEU A 61 8.68 10.15 0.27
C LEU A 61 7.24 10.47 -0.11
N ALA A 62 6.29 10.30 0.82
CA ALA A 62 4.89 10.63 0.58
C ALA A 62 4.68 12.10 0.22
N ARG A 63 5.36 13.02 0.92
CA ARG A 63 5.34 14.47 0.61
C ARG A 63 5.97 14.78 -0.74
N GLY A 64 7.14 14.20 -1.03
CA GLY A 64 7.86 14.44 -2.28
C GLY A 64 7.07 13.98 -3.50
N THR A 65 6.43 12.81 -3.40
CA THR A 65 5.55 12.29 -4.46
C THR A 65 4.29 13.14 -4.62
N ALA A 66 3.67 13.54 -3.51
CA ALA A 66 2.50 14.43 -3.54
C ALA A 66 2.80 15.78 -4.17
N ASP A 67 3.89 16.42 -3.75
CA ASP A 67 4.34 17.71 -4.29
C ASP A 67 4.64 17.58 -5.80
N ALA A 68 5.39 16.56 -6.21
CA ALA A 68 5.75 16.36 -7.63
C ALA A 68 4.50 16.22 -8.53
N TYR A 69 3.53 15.40 -8.13
CA TYR A 69 2.31 15.23 -8.93
C TYR A 69 1.37 16.42 -8.86
N ALA A 70 1.23 17.07 -7.70
CA ALA A 70 0.42 18.28 -7.58
C ALA A 70 0.99 19.41 -8.44
N LEU A 71 2.30 19.59 -8.45
CA LEU A 71 2.98 20.57 -9.28
C LEU A 71 2.83 20.26 -10.76
N ARG A 72 2.91 18.99 -11.15
CA ARG A 72 2.61 18.58 -12.53
C ARG A 72 1.19 18.96 -12.90
N LEU A 73 0.17 18.55 -12.14
CA LEU A 73 -1.23 18.93 -12.41
C LEU A 73 -1.42 20.45 -12.49
N ARG A 74 -0.68 21.22 -11.67
CA ARG A 74 -0.84 22.67 -11.60
C ARG A 74 -0.22 23.43 -12.77
N PHE A 75 0.92 22.94 -13.28
CA PHE A 75 1.78 23.67 -14.22
C PHE A 75 1.89 23.01 -15.60
N HIS A 76 1.27 21.84 -15.78
CA HIS A 76 1.28 21.08 -17.03
C HIS A 76 -0.09 21.10 -17.70
N ASP A 77 -0.09 21.43 -18.99
CA ASP A 77 -1.22 21.34 -19.90
C ASP A 77 -1.01 20.16 -20.87
N ASP A 78 -1.87 19.14 -20.77
CA ASP A 78 -1.76 17.91 -21.57
C ASP A 78 -1.97 18.14 -23.07
N ALA A 79 -2.75 19.16 -23.46
CA ALA A 79 -3.01 19.46 -24.87
C ALA A 79 -1.76 20.04 -25.54
N THR A 80 -1.13 21.01 -24.88
CA THR A 80 0.13 21.62 -25.31
C THR A 80 1.24 20.58 -25.31
N HIS A 81 1.35 19.75 -24.28
CA HIS A 81 2.38 18.70 -24.26
C HIS A 81 2.23 17.73 -25.43
N ARG A 82 1.01 17.23 -25.70
CA ARG A 82 0.76 16.32 -26.83
C ARG A 82 1.07 16.95 -28.18
N ARG A 83 0.77 18.24 -28.36
CA ARG A 83 1.06 18.97 -29.61
C ARG A 83 2.55 19.01 -29.94
N TYR A 84 3.43 19.15 -28.95
CA TYR A 84 4.88 19.27 -29.14
C TYR A 84 5.65 17.97 -28.88
N ALA A 85 4.96 16.90 -28.49
CA ALA A 85 5.57 15.61 -28.18
C ALA A 85 6.37 15.09 -29.39
N PRO A 86 7.64 14.70 -29.20
CA PRO A 86 8.42 14.05 -30.25
C PRO A 86 7.90 12.67 -30.62
N ASP A 87 8.12 12.24 -31.87
CA ASP A 87 7.72 10.91 -32.36
C ASP A 87 8.65 9.78 -31.89
N GLY A 88 9.96 10.05 -31.85
CA GLY A 88 10.96 9.04 -31.51
C GLY A 88 11.10 8.80 -30.01
N GLU A 89 11.33 7.55 -29.63
CA GLU A 89 11.33 7.10 -28.23
C GLU A 89 12.33 7.87 -27.35
N VAL A 90 13.56 8.10 -27.83
CA VAL A 90 14.60 8.78 -27.05
C VAL A 90 14.28 10.27 -26.90
N ALA A 91 13.84 10.91 -27.98
CA ALA A 91 13.41 12.31 -27.96
C ALA A 91 12.20 12.51 -27.05
N ALA A 92 11.20 11.62 -27.10
CA ALA A 92 10.03 11.68 -26.24
C ALA A 92 10.40 11.52 -24.76
N ALA A 93 11.28 10.58 -24.43
CA ALA A 93 11.77 10.40 -23.05
C ALA A 93 12.53 11.63 -22.54
N LEU A 94 13.37 12.25 -23.37
CA LEU A 94 14.07 13.50 -23.06
C LEU A 94 13.08 14.66 -22.80
N PHE A 95 12.11 14.81 -23.69
CA PHE A 95 11.09 15.85 -23.60
C PHE A 95 10.27 15.72 -22.32
N GLU A 96 9.81 14.52 -22.01
CA GLU A 96 9.02 14.20 -20.82
C GLU A 96 9.80 14.41 -19.51
N ALA A 97 11.07 14.01 -19.47
CA ALA A 97 11.93 14.20 -18.31
C ALA A 97 12.23 15.69 -18.05
N MET A 98 12.49 16.47 -19.10
CA MET A 98 12.69 17.91 -19.00
C MET A 98 11.40 18.64 -18.58
N GLU A 99 10.24 18.24 -19.11
CA GLU A 99 8.95 18.83 -18.75
C GLU A 99 8.56 18.53 -17.29
N THR A 100 8.82 17.31 -16.82
CA THR A 100 8.66 16.97 -15.40
C THR A 100 9.56 17.85 -14.52
N ALA A 101 10.84 18.01 -14.92
CA ALA A 101 11.77 18.87 -14.20
C ALA A 101 11.35 20.34 -14.20
N ARG A 102 10.75 20.85 -15.30
CA ARG A 102 10.19 22.21 -15.36
C ARG A 102 9.06 22.38 -14.36
N CYS A 103 8.06 21.50 -14.37
CA CYS A 103 6.92 21.59 -13.47
C CYS A 103 7.36 21.60 -11.99
N GLU A 104 8.27 20.70 -11.63
CA GLU A 104 8.86 20.65 -10.30
C GLU A 104 9.64 21.93 -9.95
N SER A 105 10.40 22.48 -10.91
CA SER A 105 11.24 23.68 -10.69
C SER A 105 10.42 24.97 -10.58
N VAL A 106 9.41 25.16 -11.42
CA VAL A 106 8.47 26.29 -11.33
C VAL A 106 7.73 26.24 -9.99
N GLY A 107 7.24 25.05 -9.62
CA GLY A 107 6.62 24.82 -8.33
C GLY A 107 7.53 25.09 -7.15
N ALA A 108 8.80 24.69 -7.23
CA ALA A 108 9.81 24.98 -6.22
C ALA A 108 10.14 26.46 -6.08
N ARG A 109 10.08 27.24 -7.16
CA ARG A 109 10.26 28.71 -7.11
C ARG A 109 9.10 29.38 -6.38
N ALA A 110 7.86 28.97 -6.68
CA ALA A 110 6.68 29.48 -6.01
C ALA A 110 6.57 29.03 -4.54
N MET A 111 6.97 27.77 -4.27
CA MET A 111 6.86 27.13 -2.96
C MET A 111 8.18 26.44 -2.58
N PRO A 112 9.16 27.17 -2.00
CA PRO A 112 10.50 26.64 -1.72
C PRO A 112 10.57 25.39 -0.84
N GLY A 113 9.51 25.12 -0.06
CA GLY A 113 9.39 23.91 0.75
C GLY A 113 9.25 22.62 -0.06
N THR A 114 8.70 22.68 -1.28
CA THR A 114 8.50 21.49 -2.14
C THR A 114 9.83 20.96 -2.65
N ALA A 115 10.79 21.83 -2.94
CA ALA A 115 12.11 21.45 -3.44
C ALA A 115 12.81 20.41 -2.55
N GLY A 116 12.75 20.58 -1.23
CA GLY A 116 13.34 19.60 -0.29
C GLY A 116 12.60 18.26 -0.25
N ASN A 117 11.29 18.26 -0.44
CA ASN A 117 10.50 17.03 -0.49
C ASN A 117 10.77 16.27 -1.80
N ILE A 118 10.85 16.99 -2.92
CA ILE A 118 11.15 16.39 -4.23
C ILE A 118 12.62 15.91 -4.26
N ASP A 119 13.57 16.61 -3.63
CA ASP A 119 14.94 16.12 -3.46
C ASP A 119 14.96 14.77 -2.72
N ALA A 120 14.11 14.60 -1.70
CA ALA A 120 13.98 13.34 -0.99
C ALA A 120 13.40 12.23 -1.89
N ARG A 121 12.40 12.53 -2.73
CA ARG A 121 11.84 11.60 -3.72
C ARG A 121 12.91 11.14 -4.71
N ILE A 122 13.63 12.08 -5.32
CA ILE A 122 14.71 11.78 -6.29
C ILE A 122 15.82 10.98 -5.62
N GLY A 123 16.21 11.34 -4.40
CA GLY A 123 17.25 10.64 -3.66
C GLY A 123 16.88 9.19 -3.32
N ASP A 124 15.61 8.93 -3.07
CA ASP A 124 15.09 7.58 -2.85
C ASP A 124 15.07 6.75 -4.14
N GLU A 125 14.55 7.33 -5.22
CA GLU A 125 14.52 6.72 -6.55
C GLU A 125 15.93 6.39 -7.06
N ALA A 126 16.87 7.34 -6.96
CA ALA A 126 18.27 7.14 -7.33
C ALA A 126 18.95 6.03 -6.52
N ARG A 127 18.57 5.86 -5.24
CA ARG A 127 19.08 4.77 -4.40
C ARG A 127 18.51 3.43 -4.84
N ARG A 128 17.20 3.35 -5.10
CA ARG A 128 16.51 2.13 -5.56
C ARG A 128 17.07 1.64 -6.90
N LEU A 129 17.43 2.56 -7.79
CA LEU A 129 17.97 2.26 -9.11
C LEU A 129 19.50 2.11 -9.14
N GLY A 130 20.18 2.20 -8.00
CA GLY A 130 21.64 2.00 -7.91
C GLY A 130 22.47 3.08 -8.62
N TYR A 131 21.91 4.27 -8.84
CA TYR A 131 22.55 5.33 -9.63
C TYR A 131 23.89 5.81 -9.08
N ALA A 132 24.13 5.66 -7.78
CA ALA A 132 25.40 6.03 -7.16
C ALA A 132 26.58 5.12 -7.56
N GLU A 133 26.31 3.89 -8.03
CA GLU A 133 27.32 2.90 -8.36
C GLU A 133 27.63 2.85 -9.86
N ILE A 134 26.87 3.58 -10.68
CA ILE A 134 27.06 3.63 -12.13
C ILE A 134 28.33 4.42 -12.44
N THR A 135 29.24 3.79 -13.17
CA THR A 135 30.49 4.42 -13.67
C THR A 135 30.52 4.55 -15.18
N ASP A 136 29.67 3.80 -15.87
CA ASP A 136 29.58 3.74 -17.32
C ASP A 136 28.44 4.65 -17.81
N PRO A 137 28.73 5.70 -18.60
CA PRO A 137 27.72 6.59 -19.14
C PRO A 137 26.60 5.86 -19.90
N GLU A 138 26.89 4.78 -20.62
CA GLU A 138 25.89 4.05 -21.41
C GLU A 138 24.82 3.38 -20.55
N LYS A 139 25.13 3.12 -19.26
CA LYS A 139 24.18 2.55 -18.30
C LYS A 139 23.38 3.62 -17.56
N ALA A 140 23.76 4.89 -17.68
CA ALA A 140 23.06 6.00 -17.07
C ALA A 140 22.00 6.55 -18.03
N PRO A 141 20.72 6.66 -17.61
CA PRO A 141 19.66 7.13 -18.50
C PRO A 141 19.82 8.61 -18.87
N LEU A 142 20.09 8.88 -20.15
CA LEU A 142 20.29 10.23 -20.68
C LEU A 142 19.10 11.16 -20.41
N ALA A 143 17.87 10.67 -20.58
CA ALA A 143 16.65 11.43 -20.32
C ALA A 143 16.60 11.97 -18.87
N GLN A 144 16.94 11.13 -17.89
CA GLN A 144 16.97 11.54 -16.50
C GLN A 144 18.10 12.53 -16.22
N ALA A 145 19.27 12.35 -16.84
CA ALA A 145 20.37 13.31 -16.74
C ALA A 145 19.96 14.69 -17.28
N ALA A 146 19.25 14.77 -18.41
CA ALA A 146 18.73 16.02 -18.95
C ALA A 146 17.72 16.69 -17.99
N GLY A 147 16.77 15.93 -17.44
CA GLY A 147 15.84 16.43 -16.43
C GLY A 147 16.55 16.95 -15.16
N TYR A 148 17.55 16.21 -14.67
CA TYR A 148 18.37 16.64 -13.54
C TYR A 148 19.17 17.92 -13.82
N LEU A 149 19.70 18.08 -15.04
CA LEU A 149 20.38 19.29 -15.46
C LEU A 149 19.44 20.49 -15.45
N VAL A 150 18.26 20.36 -16.08
CA VAL A 150 17.22 21.40 -16.12
C VAL A 150 16.85 21.82 -14.69
N ARG A 151 16.60 20.85 -13.81
CA ARG A 151 16.29 21.13 -12.40
C ARG A 151 17.41 21.88 -11.69
N GLN A 152 18.66 21.44 -11.85
CA GLN A 152 19.81 22.06 -11.20
C GLN A 152 20.00 23.50 -11.67
N LEU A 153 19.87 23.76 -12.97
CA LEU A 153 19.95 25.11 -13.54
C LEU A 153 18.78 25.99 -13.07
N ALA A 154 17.55 25.48 -13.11
CA ALA A 154 16.35 26.24 -12.75
C ALA A 154 16.26 26.57 -11.24
N THR A 155 16.75 25.69 -10.37
CA THR A 155 16.64 25.86 -8.91
C THR A 155 17.93 26.33 -8.25
N GLY A 156 19.09 26.19 -8.91
CA GLY A 156 20.41 26.48 -8.35
C GLY A 156 20.81 25.57 -7.18
N ARG A 157 20.11 24.45 -6.99
CA ARG A 157 20.31 23.54 -5.84
C ARG A 157 21.13 22.31 -6.23
N PRO A 158 21.93 21.77 -5.29
CA PRO A 158 22.61 20.50 -5.50
C PRO A 158 21.59 19.34 -5.56
N LEU A 159 21.89 18.34 -6.38
CA LEU A 159 21.09 17.12 -6.48
C LEU A 159 21.49 16.11 -5.39
N PRO A 160 20.61 15.17 -5.03
CA PRO A 160 20.99 13.99 -4.23
C PRO A 160 22.11 13.20 -4.90
N ALA A 161 22.98 12.57 -4.09
CA ALA A 161 24.25 11.97 -4.56
C ALA A 161 24.12 11.02 -5.78
N GLY A 162 23.13 10.11 -5.78
CA GLY A 162 22.93 9.19 -6.91
C GLY A 162 22.47 9.91 -8.20
N ALA A 163 21.57 10.89 -8.07
CA ALA A 163 21.13 11.69 -9.22
C ALA A 163 22.24 12.61 -9.74
N GLN A 164 23.04 13.17 -8.83
CA GLN A 164 24.23 13.97 -9.17
C GLN A 164 25.25 13.15 -9.96
N ASN A 165 25.51 11.90 -9.57
CA ASN A 165 26.40 11.00 -10.30
C ASN A 165 25.93 10.76 -11.75
N VAL A 166 24.64 10.47 -11.94
CA VAL A 166 24.06 10.31 -13.30
C VAL A 166 24.20 11.58 -14.13
N LEU A 167 23.97 12.75 -13.52
CA LEU A 167 24.17 14.01 -14.21
C LEU A 167 25.64 14.21 -14.60
N ASP A 168 26.59 13.96 -13.69
CA ASP A 168 28.00 14.24 -13.93
C ASP A 168 28.62 13.35 -15.03
N LEU A 169 28.10 12.14 -15.23
CA LEU A 169 28.47 11.28 -16.37
C LEU A 169 28.11 11.90 -17.72
N TRP A 170 26.98 12.60 -17.80
CA TRP A 170 26.46 13.20 -19.03
C TRP A 170 26.70 14.70 -19.16
N ARG A 171 27.09 15.38 -18.08
CA ARG A 171 27.23 16.84 -17.98
C ARG A 171 28.10 17.40 -19.11
N GLY A 172 29.26 16.80 -19.34
CA GLY A 172 30.18 17.27 -20.38
C GLY A 172 29.55 17.23 -21.77
N VAL A 173 28.74 16.21 -22.08
CA VAL A 173 28.03 16.09 -23.36
C VAL A 173 26.91 17.12 -23.44
N LEU A 174 26.07 17.20 -22.41
CA LEU A 174 24.93 18.13 -22.37
C LEU A 174 25.38 19.60 -22.46
N GLU A 175 26.40 20.00 -21.70
CA GLU A 175 26.91 21.39 -21.69
C GLU A 175 27.68 21.73 -22.97
N SER A 176 28.39 20.78 -23.59
CA SER A 176 29.12 21.04 -24.84
C SER A 176 28.21 21.12 -26.07
N GLN A 177 27.14 20.35 -26.10
CA GLN A 177 26.22 20.28 -27.24
C GLN A 177 25.08 21.29 -27.13
N ALA A 178 24.46 21.42 -25.95
CA ALA A 178 23.27 22.23 -25.74
C ALA A 178 23.49 23.43 -24.80
N GLY A 179 24.73 23.73 -24.39
CA GLY A 179 25.03 24.76 -23.39
C GLY A 179 24.55 26.18 -23.73
N GLU A 180 24.63 26.58 -25.01
CA GLU A 180 24.13 27.89 -25.46
C GLU A 180 22.61 27.98 -25.30
N THR A 181 21.89 26.96 -25.76
CA THR A 181 20.43 26.85 -25.62
C THR A 181 20.04 26.85 -24.14
N LEU A 182 20.69 26.04 -23.31
CA LEU A 182 20.43 25.93 -21.87
C LEU A 182 20.56 27.27 -21.11
N GLY A 183 21.37 28.22 -21.60
CA GLY A 183 21.48 29.56 -21.02
C GLY A 183 20.17 30.38 -21.07
N GLY A 184 19.25 30.03 -21.97
CA GLY A 184 17.93 30.67 -22.09
C GLY A 184 16.84 30.10 -21.18
N LEU A 185 17.15 29.07 -20.39
CA LEU A 185 16.17 28.32 -19.59
C LEU A 185 15.28 29.22 -18.72
N ASP A 186 15.89 30.15 -17.99
CA ASP A 186 15.16 31.02 -17.04
C ASP A 186 14.04 31.85 -17.67
N ALA A 187 14.17 32.20 -18.95
CA ALA A 187 13.18 33.00 -19.67
C ALA A 187 11.95 32.19 -20.09
N VAL A 188 12.07 30.85 -20.19
CA VAL A 188 11.01 29.98 -20.73
C VAL A 188 10.34 29.08 -19.69
N LEU A 189 10.86 29.01 -18.45
CA LEU A 189 10.34 28.09 -17.42
C LEU A 189 8.83 28.27 -17.13
N GLU A 190 8.34 29.51 -17.11
CA GLU A 190 6.95 29.83 -16.78
C GLU A 190 5.96 29.64 -17.94
N ASP A 191 6.47 29.57 -19.18
CA ASP A 191 5.66 29.38 -20.39
C ASP A 191 5.88 27.97 -20.95
N GLN A 192 4.88 27.09 -20.81
CA GLN A 192 5.00 25.70 -21.27
C GLN A 192 5.21 25.58 -22.78
N GLN A 193 4.60 26.45 -23.60
CA GLN A 193 4.77 26.40 -25.05
C GLN A 193 6.18 26.85 -25.44
N GLY A 194 6.66 27.94 -24.83
CA GLY A 194 8.04 28.39 -24.94
C GLY A 194 9.05 27.33 -24.50
N PHE A 195 8.78 26.66 -23.38
CA PHE A 195 9.61 25.56 -22.90
C PHE A 195 9.57 24.34 -23.83
N ALA A 196 8.42 24.01 -24.42
CA ALA A 196 8.32 22.90 -25.35
C ALA A 196 9.20 23.10 -26.59
N ARG A 197 9.19 24.30 -27.17
CA ARG A 197 10.11 24.68 -28.27
C ARG A 197 11.57 24.62 -27.82
N PHE A 198 11.88 25.13 -26.62
CA PHE A 198 13.21 25.05 -26.02
C PHE A 198 13.67 23.59 -25.86
N ALA A 199 12.82 22.71 -25.34
CA ALA A 199 13.11 21.29 -25.14
C ALA A 199 13.36 20.59 -26.47
N ARG A 200 12.55 20.84 -27.50
CA ARG A 200 12.78 20.34 -28.87
C ARG A 200 14.12 20.84 -29.43
N ARG A 201 14.49 22.09 -29.16
CA ARG A 201 15.79 22.64 -29.58
C ARG A 201 16.95 21.94 -28.88
N VAL A 202 16.87 21.74 -27.55
CA VAL A 202 17.88 20.98 -26.79
C VAL A 202 18.02 19.57 -27.35
N ILE A 203 16.92 18.87 -27.63
CA ILE A 203 16.94 17.52 -28.22
C ILE A 203 17.63 17.52 -29.61
N ALA A 204 17.35 18.52 -30.44
CA ALA A 204 18.03 18.67 -31.73
C ALA A 204 19.53 18.91 -31.57
N ASP A 205 19.94 19.79 -30.65
CA ASP A 205 21.34 20.10 -30.38
C ASP A 205 22.11 18.88 -29.83
N LEU A 206 21.43 17.98 -29.10
CA LEU A 206 21.96 16.68 -28.65
C LEU A 206 22.08 15.63 -29.77
N GLY A 207 21.65 15.94 -30.99
CA GLY A 207 21.75 15.08 -32.16
C GLY A 207 20.57 14.13 -32.37
N TYR A 208 19.44 14.35 -31.68
CA TYR A 208 18.21 13.58 -31.82
C TYR A 208 17.11 14.35 -32.58
N GLY A 209 17.49 15.30 -33.42
CA GLY A 209 16.55 16.15 -34.16
C GLY A 209 15.70 15.40 -35.18
N ASP A 210 16.19 14.27 -35.69
CA ASP A 210 15.49 13.37 -36.60
C ASP A 210 14.29 12.65 -35.93
N GLN A 211 14.30 12.56 -34.59
CA GLN A 211 13.24 11.95 -33.80
C GLN A 211 12.14 12.92 -33.35
N LEU A 212 12.22 14.20 -33.74
CA LEU A 212 11.29 15.23 -33.29
C LEU A 212 9.94 15.22 -34.00
N GLY A 213 9.87 14.63 -35.19
CA GLY A 213 8.69 14.76 -36.06
C GLY A 213 8.56 16.15 -36.69
N GLU A 214 7.38 16.46 -37.19
CA GLU A 214 7.08 17.77 -37.78
C GLU A 214 7.03 18.88 -36.72
N ASP A 215 7.34 20.12 -37.11
CA ASP A 215 7.22 21.27 -36.22
C ASP A 215 5.76 21.73 -36.18
N PRO A 216 5.07 21.60 -35.04
CA PRO A 216 3.66 21.97 -34.90
C PRO A 216 3.41 23.48 -34.99
N ASP A 217 4.45 24.31 -35.02
CA ASP A 217 4.35 25.76 -35.27
C ASP A 217 4.68 26.15 -36.72
N SER A 218 4.97 25.18 -37.61
CA SER A 218 5.20 25.47 -39.02
C SER A 218 3.89 25.79 -39.75
N GLU A 219 3.90 26.77 -40.66
CA GLU A 219 2.71 27.20 -41.43
C GLU A 219 2.10 26.07 -42.29
N THR A 220 2.82 24.97 -42.49
CA THR A 220 2.35 23.75 -43.18
C THR A 220 1.47 22.85 -42.32
N ALA A 221 1.40 23.05 -41.00
CA ALA A 221 0.64 22.19 -40.08
C ALA A 221 -0.85 22.57 -39.92
N GLU A 222 -1.32 23.64 -40.58
CA GLU A 222 -2.72 24.11 -40.48
C GLU A 222 -3.70 23.39 -41.43
N GLU A 223 -3.28 22.39 -42.22
CA GLU A 223 -4.16 21.73 -43.22
C GLU A 223 -4.78 20.37 -42.82
N ASP A 224 -4.47 19.80 -41.64
CA ASP A 224 -4.95 18.45 -41.26
C ASP A 224 -6.12 18.40 -40.26
N GLU A 225 -6.86 19.50 -40.05
CA GLU A 225 -8.17 19.48 -39.36
C GLU A 225 -9.34 19.39 -40.33
N GLN A 226 -9.38 18.35 -41.20
CA GLN A 226 -10.61 17.92 -41.90
C GLN A 226 -10.49 16.57 -42.64
N ASP A 227 -10.53 15.44 -41.93
CA ASP A 227 -11.20 14.22 -42.44
C ASP A 227 -11.45 13.20 -41.30
N ASP A 228 -12.61 13.28 -40.64
CA ASP A 228 -13.18 12.10 -39.94
C ASP A 228 -14.32 11.57 -40.81
N GLY A 229 -13.91 11.01 -41.95
CA GLY A 229 -14.73 10.26 -42.90
C GLY A 229 -14.49 8.78 -42.68
N GLY A 230 -15.48 8.10 -42.10
CA GLY A 230 -15.34 6.76 -41.52
C GLY A 230 -14.82 5.66 -42.43
N GLU A 231 -14.18 4.68 -41.80
CA GLU A 231 -14.30 3.28 -42.17
C GLU A 231 -14.45 2.43 -40.90
N GLU A 232 -15.63 1.84 -40.80
CA GLU A 232 -16.03 0.82 -39.83
C GLU A 232 -15.07 -0.37 -39.94
N THR A 233 -14.65 -0.94 -38.80
CA THR A 233 -14.17 -2.33 -38.79
C THR A 233 -14.92 -3.10 -37.72
N GLU A 234 -15.60 -4.13 -38.22
CA GLU A 234 -16.68 -4.90 -37.65
C GLU A 234 -16.29 -5.71 -36.39
N GLU A 235 -17.16 -5.66 -35.39
CA GLU A 235 -17.35 -6.77 -34.45
C GLU A 235 -18.03 -7.94 -35.19
N PRO A 236 -17.67 -9.21 -34.90
CA PRO A 236 -18.59 -10.30 -35.12
C PRO A 236 -19.16 -10.75 -33.78
N GLU A 237 -20.38 -10.29 -33.48
CA GLU A 237 -21.33 -11.10 -32.73
C GLU A 237 -21.86 -12.21 -33.67
N SER A 238 -21.85 -13.47 -33.21
CA SER A 238 -22.56 -14.55 -33.91
C SER A 238 -23.38 -15.37 -32.91
N ALA A 239 -24.70 -15.33 -33.12
CA ALA A 239 -25.69 -16.11 -32.41
C ALA A 239 -26.31 -17.17 -33.35
N GLY A 240 -26.23 -18.44 -32.91
CA GLY A 240 -27.18 -19.57 -33.08
C GLY A 240 -27.79 -19.96 -34.44
N ALA A 241 -27.58 -21.22 -34.86
CA ALA A 241 -28.61 -22.30 -34.89
C ALA A 241 -28.25 -23.50 -35.83
N ASP A 242 -28.40 -24.73 -35.29
CA ASP A 242 -28.80 -26.08 -35.82
C ASP A 242 -28.35 -26.54 -37.25
N ASP A 243 -28.02 -27.81 -37.56
CA ASP A 243 -28.60 -29.11 -37.19
C ASP A 243 -27.72 -30.30 -37.70
N ASP A 244 -27.91 -31.45 -37.02
CA ASP A 244 -27.57 -32.89 -37.22
C ASP A 244 -26.62 -33.43 -38.32
N SER A 245 -25.72 -34.36 -37.93
CA SER A 245 -25.88 -35.82 -38.16
C SER A 245 -24.61 -36.67 -37.86
N THR A 246 -24.79 -37.65 -36.96
CA THR A 246 -24.14 -38.97 -36.72
C THR A 246 -22.98 -39.46 -37.62
N ASP A 247 -21.87 -39.98 -37.03
CA ASP A 247 -21.72 -41.40 -36.67
C ASP A 247 -20.45 -41.77 -35.86
N GLN A 248 -20.47 -42.98 -35.30
CA GLN A 248 -19.64 -43.65 -34.26
C GLN A 248 -18.14 -43.86 -34.63
N GLU A 249 -17.16 -44.06 -33.73
CA GLU A 249 -16.97 -45.18 -32.78
C GLU A 249 -15.92 -44.93 -31.67
N ALA A 250 -16.29 -45.38 -30.45
CA ALA A 250 -15.56 -46.17 -29.46
C ALA A 250 -14.07 -45.94 -29.10
N GLY A 251 -13.85 -45.64 -27.81
CA GLY A 251 -12.59 -45.86 -27.09
C GLY A 251 -12.68 -45.36 -25.64
N SER A 252 -13.07 -46.24 -24.72
CA SER A 252 -13.36 -45.95 -23.31
C SER A 252 -12.10 -45.99 -22.44
N GLU A 253 -12.04 -45.14 -21.40
CA GLU A 253 -11.65 -45.50 -20.01
C GLU A 253 -11.83 -44.32 -19.02
N GLN A 254 -13.01 -44.31 -18.38
CA GLN A 254 -13.34 -43.97 -16.98
C GLN A 254 -12.63 -42.83 -16.22
N ALA A 255 -13.38 -41.74 -15.98
CA ALA A 255 -13.36 -40.95 -14.74
C ALA A 255 -14.82 -40.70 -14.28
N PRO A 256 -15.16 -40.86 -12.99
CA PRO A 256 -16.54 -40.75 -12.52
C PRO A 256 -16.99 -39.29 -12.33
N ALA A 257 -18.29 -39.11 -12.53
CA ALA A 257 -19.03 -37.86 -12.57
C ALA A 257 -18.85 -36.95 -11.33
N ASP A 258 -18.53 -35.69 -11.60
CA ASP A 258 -18.60 -34.59 -10.65
C ASP A 258 -20.09 -34.27 -10.37
N SER A 259 -20.52 -34.61 -9.16
CA SER A 259 -21.85 -34.31 -8.65
C SER A 259 -21.83 -32.86 -8.15
N ARG A 260 -22.57 -31.99 -8.84
CA ARG A 260 -22.90 -30.65 -8.35
C ARG A 260 -23.54 -30.76 -6.97
N ALA A 261 -22.79 -30.40 -5.93
CA ALA A 261 -23.29 -30.29 -4.57
C ALA A 261 -23.86 -28.88 -4.34
N ASP A 262 -25.14 -28.87 -3.99
CA ASP A 262 -26.00 -27.77 -3.59
C ASP A 262 -25.42 -26.99 -2.36
N PRO A 263 -25.38 -25.65 -2.37
CA PRO A 263 -24.86 -24.82 -1.26
C PRO A 263 -25.65 -24.90 0.06
N SER A 264 -26.78 -25.62 0.10
CA SER A 264 -27.71 -25.61 1.24
C SER A 264 -27.33 -26.52 2.42
N GLN A 265 -26.29 -27.35 2.32
CA GLN A 265 -25.94 -28.30 3.41
C GLN A 265 -24.96 -27.79 4.47
N MET A 266 -24.27 -26.66 4.27
CA MET A 266 -23.35 -26.13 5.28
C MET A 266 -24.04 -25.27 6.35
N GLN A 267 -25.37 -25.11 6.27
CA GLN A 267 -26.14 -24.21 7.12
C GLN A 267 -26.78 -24.89 8.35
N ALA A 268 -26.65 -26.22 8.48
CA ALA A 268 -27.37 -27.01 9.49
C ALA A 268 -26.49 -27.64 10.59
N ALA A 269 -25.21 -27.27 10.71
CA ALA A 269 -24.29 -27.87 11.69
C ALA A 269 -23.86 -26.94 12.84
N LEU A 270 -24.56 -25.82 13.08
CA LEU A 270 -24.20 -24.83 14.10
C LEU A 270 -25.27 -24.60 15.19
N ASP A 271 -26.28 -25.45 15.26
CA ASP A 271 -27.19 -25.51 16.42
C ASP A 271 -26.94 -26.81 17.20
N THR A 272 -25.96 -26.75 18.08
CA THR A 272 -25.97 -27.59 19.29
C THR A 272 -25.59 -26.70 20.46
N GLU A 273 -26.57 -26.51 21.34
CA GLU A 273 -26.41 -25.88 22.64
C GLU A 273 -25.40 -26.70 23.46
N ASP A 274 -24.37 -26.04 23.99
CA ASP A 274 -23.54 -26.59 25.06
C ASP A 274 -23.49 -25.56 26.19
N ASP A 275 -24.11 -25.96 27.29
CA ASP A 275 -24.24 -25.23 28.55
C ASP A 275 -23.04 -25.63 29.42
N GLY A 276 -21.99 -24.80 29.39
CA GLY A 276 -20.78 -24.98 30.20
C GLY A 276 -20.77 -23.99 31.36
N GLU A 277 -20.85 -24.51 32.59
CA GLU A 277 -20.76 -23.76 33.85
C GLU A 277 -19.48 -22.90 33.94
N PRO A 278 -19.54 -21.74 34.63
CA PRO A 278 -18.36 -20.88 34.80
C PRO A 278 -17.36 -21.53 35.75
N ALA A 279 -16.13 -21.75 35.28
CA ALA A 279 -15.00 -22.13 36.11
C ALA A 279 -14.60 -20.98 37.05
N GLU A 280 -14.37 -21.30 38.32
CA GLU A 280 -14.01 -20.38 39.39
C GLU A 280 -12.66 -19.69 39.14
N ASP A 281 -12.60 -18.40 39.53
CA ASP A 281 -11.43 -17.53 39.49
C ASP A 281 -10.20 -18.17 40.15
N ALA A 282 -9.12 -18.36 39.38
CA ALA A 282 -7.78 -18.52 39.93
C ALA A 282 -7.11 -17.14 39.96
N GLU A 283 -6.92 -16.60 41.17
CA GLU A 283 -6.18 -15.38 41.43
C GLU A 283 -4.74 -15.51 40.89
N ALA A 284 -4.35 -14.59 39.99
CA ALA A 284 -2.98 -14.50 39.50
C ALA A 284 -2.14 -13.71 40.52
N GLU A 285 -1.23 -14.40 41.21
CA GLU A 285 -0.23 -13.77 42.08
C GLU A 285 0.72 -12.88 41.25
N GLU A 286 0.96 -11.66 41.74
CA GLU A 286 1.94 -10.72 41.20
C GLU A 286 3.36 -11.33 41.28
N ALA A 287 3.98 -11.57 40.13
CA ALA A 287 5.35 -12.07 40.05
C ALA A 287 6.37 -10.90 40.06
N ASP A 288 7.23 -10.91 41.08
CA ASP A 288 8.43 -10.09 41.27
C ASP A 288 9.36 -10.10 40.03
N PRO A 289 10.08 -9.01 39.67
CA PRO A 289 10.92 -8.94 38.48
C PRO A 289 12.12 -9.88 38.60
N ARG A 290 12.00 -11.09 38.04
CA ARG A 290 13.08 -12.07 38.01
C ARG A 290 14.15 -11.67 37.00
N GLU A 291 15.40 -11.85 37.43
CA GLU A 291 16.60 -11.83 36.59
C GLU A 291 16.39 -12.64 35.30
N TRP A 292 16.83 -12.07 34.18
CA TRP A 292 16.73 -12.64 32.84
C TRP A 292 17.36 -14.05 32.81
N ARG A 293 16.53 -15.09 32.82
CA ARG A 293 16.90 -16.46 32.44
C ARG A 293 16.31 -16.74 31.06
N PRO A 294 17.01 -17.48 30.18
CA PRO A 294 16.40 -17.93 28.94
C PRO A 294 15.15 -18.75 29.28
N PRO A 295 14.03 -18.53 28.57
CA PRO A 295 12.77 -19.21 28.86
C PRO A 295 12.94 -20.73 28.68
N PRO A 296 12.22 -21.54 29.46
CA PRO A 296 12.20 -22.99 29.29
C PRO A 296 11.65 -23.37 27.90
N HIS A 297 12.10 -24.50 27.34
CA HIS A 297 11.63 -24.98 26.03
C HIS A 297 10.11 -25.30 26.00
N SER A 298 9.49 -25.47 27.16
CA SER A 298 8.03 -25.56 27.29
C SER A 298 7.61 -24.78 28.53
N GLU A 299 6.66 -23.87 28.35
CA GLU A 299 5.96 -23.21 29.47
C GLU A 299 4.82 -24.08 30.03
N ALA A 300 4.39 -25.11 29.29
CA ALA A 300 3.23 -25.95 29.64
C ALA A 300 3.58 -27.10 30.60
N ASP A 301 4.78 -27.68 30.48
CA ASP A 301 5.26 -28.72 31.39
C ASP A 301 6.72 -28.48 31.78
N PRO A 302 7.00 -28.06 33.03
CA PRO A 302 8.36 -27.89 33.54
C PRO A 302 9.20 -29.19 33.53
N GLY A 303 8.56 -30.35 33.43
CA GLY A 303 9.19 -31.66 33.32
C GLY A 303 9.55 -32.09 31.90
N TYR A 304 9.10 -31.34 30.87
CA TYR A 304 9.39 -31.66 29.48
C TYR A 304 10.88 -31.48 29.18
N LYS A 305 11.51 -32.57 28.74
CA LYS A 305 12.92 -32.59 28.34
C LYS A 305 13.02 -32.86 26.86
N VAL A 306 13.51 -31.87 26.13
CA VAL A 306 13.82 -32.01 24.70
C VAL A 306 14.95 -33.02 24.54
N TYR A 307 14.73 -34.02 23.69
CA TYR A 307 15.74 -35.06 23.40
C TYR A 307 16.90 -34.51 22.57
N SER A 308 16.62 -33.68 21.55
CA SER A 308 17.60 -32.98 20.72
C SER A 308 16.92 -31.89 19.87
N THR A 309 17.51 -30.70 19.78
CA THR A 309 17.05 -29.59 18.90
C THR A 309 17.85 -29.50 17.59
N LYS A 310 18.79 -30.43 17.36
CA LYS A 310 19.76 -30.36 16.27
C LYS A 310 19.13 -30.29 14.86
N PHE A 311 17.89 -30.74 14.71
CA PHE A 311 17.20 -30.86 13.43
C PHE A 311 16.00 -29.92 13.30
N ASP A 312 15.75 -29.08 14.32
CA ASP A 312 14.66 -28.10 14.30
C ASP A 312 15.08 -26.90 13.44
N GLU A 313 14.16 -26.42 12.61
CA GLU A 313 14.39 -25.27 11.74
C GLU A 313 13.20 -24.32 11.81
N GLU A 314 13.51 -23.05 12.05
CA GLU A 314 12.57 -21.95 11.99
C GLU A 314 12.88 -21.15 10.72
N ILE A 315 11.90 -21.02 9.85
CA ILE A 315 12.01 -20.32 8.56
C ILE A 315 10.85 -19.34 8.49
N ALA A 316 11.11 -18.10 8.06
CA ALA A 316 10.05 -17.13 7.86
C ALA A 316 9.20 -17.55 6.64
N ALA A 317 7.88 -17.36 6.73
CA ALA A 317 6.97 -17.77 5.65
C ALA A 317 7.29 -17.10 4.30
N GLU A 318 7.82 -15.87 4.33
CA GLU A 318 8.27 -15.10 3.18
C GLU A 318 9.51 -15.68 2.47
N ASP A 319 10.32 -16.47 3.17
CA ASP A 319 11.51 -17.11 2.60
C ASP A 319 11.20 -18.45 1.89
N LEU A 320 9.96 -18.94 2.01
CA LEU A 320 9.56 -20.26 1.48
C LEU A 320 9.21 -20.25 -0.02
N ALA A 321 8.89 -19.09 -0.58
CA ALA A 321 8.48 -18.96 -1.98
C ALA A 321 8.86 -17.59 -2.55
N ASP A 322 9.07 -17.55 -3.87
CA ASP A 322 9.37 -16.29 -4.56
C ASP A 322 8.20 -15.30 -4.47
N PRO A 323 8.44 -13.98 -4.47
CA PRO A 323 7.38 -12.97 -4.34
C PRO A 323 6.23 -13.11 -5.36
N ALA A 324 6.55 -13.44 -6.62
CA ALA A 324 5.54 -13.65 -7.66
C ALA A 324 4.64 -14.87 -7.39
N GLU A 325 5.19 -15.92 -6.77
CA GLU A 325 4.43 -17.10 -6.40
C GLU A 325 3.54 -16.82 -5.18
N LEU A 326 4.03 -16.05 -4.21
CA LEU A 326 3.24 -15.59 -3.07
C LEU A 326 2.02 -14.75 -3.52
N GLU A 327 2.21 -13.84 -4.47
CA GLU A 327 1.11 -13.06 -5.06
C GLU A 327 0.07 -13.95 -5.75
N ARG A 328 0.53 -14.95 -6.51
CA ARG A 328 -0.35 -15.92 -7.17
C ARG A 328 -1.17 -16.73 -6.16
N LEU A 329 -0.52 -17.24 -5.11
CA LEU A 329 -1.16 -18.00 -4.04
C LEU A 329 -2.15 -17.13 -3.25
N ARG A 330 -1.82 -15.84 -3.05
CA ARG A 330 -2.72 -14.87 -2.41
C ARG A 330 -3.96 -14.62 -3.25
N ALA A 331 -3.82 -14.36 -4.55
CA ALA A 331 -4.94 -14.15 -5.46
C ALA A 331 -5.86 -15.38 -5.50
N TYR A 332 -5.29 -16.58 -5.50
CA TYR A 332 -6.06 -17.84 -5.42
C TYR A 332 -6.88 -17.94 -4.13
N LEU A 333 -6.30 -17.60 -2.98
CA LEU A 333 -7.00 -17.61 -1.70
C LEU A 333 -8.11 -16.56 -1.65
N ASP A 334 -7.86 -15.34 -2.15
CA ASP A 334 -8.85 -14.27 -2.20
C ASP A 334 -10.06 -14.63 -3.09
N GLN A 335 -9.81 -15.29 -4.23
CA GLN A 335 -10.89 -15.81 -5.09
C GLN A 335 -11.77 -16.83 -4.35
N GLN A 336 -11.18 -17.69 -3.52
CA GLN A 336 -11.92 -18.67 -2.71
C GLN A 336 -12.68 -18.01 -1.54
N LEU A 337 -12.24 -16.85 -1.07
CA LEU A 337 -12.86 -16.11 0.03
C LEU A 337 -14.04 -15.22 -0.40
N GLU A 338 -14.12 -14.83 -1.67
CA GLU A 338 -15.17 -13.94 -2.20
C GLU A 338 -16.60 -14.34 -1.77
N PRO A 339 -17.02 -15.62 -1.87
CA PRO A 339 -18.36 -16.04 -1.45
C PRO A 339 -18.60 -15.96 0.07
N LEU A 340 -17.53 -15.98 0.87
CA LEU A 340 -17.58 -16.05 2.33
C LEU A 340 -17.50 -14.67 3.00
N LYS A 341 -17.12 -13.60 2.29
CA LYS A 341 -16.97 -12.25 2.84
C LYS A 341 -18.19 -11.76 3.64
N GLY A 342 -19.41 -12.05 3.17
CA GLY A 342 -20.64 -11.69 3.87
C GLY A 342 -20.88 -12.46 5.18
N ALA A 343 -20.37 -13.69 5.30
CA ALA A 343 -20.41 -14.46 6.55
C ALA A 343 -19.39 -13.93 7.58
N VAL A 344 -18.18 -13.56 7.13
CA VAL A 344 -17.12 -12.97 7.99
C VAL A 344 -17.60 -11.71 8.69
N ALA A 345 -18.23 -10.79 7.95
CA ALA A 345 -18.76 -9.55 8.54
C ALA A 345 -19.79 -9.82 9.65
N ARG A 346 -20.66 -10.81 9.46
CA ARG A 346 -21.67 -11.20 10.45
C ARG A 346 -21.05 -11.86 11.68
N LEU A 347 -20.09 -12.77 11.49
CA LEU A 347 -19.36 -13.44 12.56
C LEU A 347 -18.57 -12.43 13.40
N ALA A 348 -17.83 -11.53 12.75
CA ALA A 348 -17.09 -10.47 13.42
C ALA A 348 -18.00 -9.57 14.26
N ASN A 349 -19.14 -9.15 13.73
CA ASN A 349 -20.12 -8.34 14.48
C ASN A 349 -20.76 -9.13 15.65
N ARG A 350 -20.87 -10.46 15.55
CA ARG A 350 -21.38 -11.31 16.65
C ARG A 350 -20.33 -11.49 17.74
N LEU A 351 -19.09 -11.77 17.36
CA LEU A 351 -17.94 -11.89 18.25
C LEU A 351 -17.67 -10.56 18.98
N GLN A 352 -17.63 -9.45 18.25
CA GLN A 352 -17.48 -8.12 18.81
C GLN A 352 -18.57 -7.80 19.85
N ARG A 353 -19.84 -8.12 19.57
CA ARG A 353 -20.93 -7.94 20.54
C ARG A 353 -20.77 -8.81 21.78
N ARG A 354 -20.29 -10.04 21.65
CA ARG A 354 -20.02 -10.93 22.80
C ARG A 354 -18.86 -10.42 23.65
N LEU A 355 -17.76 -10.02 23.02
CA LEU A 355 -16.60 -9.43 23.70
C LEU A 355 -16.96 -8.10 24.40
N GLN A 356 -17.79 -7.26 23.76
CA GLN A 356 -18.26 -6.00 24.33
C GLN A 356 -19.32 -6.19 25.44
N ALA A 357 -20.19 -7.20 25.33
CA ALA A 357 -21.18 -7.51 26.36
C ALA A 357 -20.54 -8.01 27.67
N GLN A 358 -19.31 -8.51 27.61
CA GLN A 358 -18.51 -8.88 28.79
C GLN A 358 -17.78 -7.69 29.43
N GLN A 359 -18.04 -6.45 28.99
CA GLN A 359 -17.70 -5.25 29.75
C GLN A 359 -18.52 -5.23 31.04
N ASN A 360 -18.05 -5.97 32.05
CA ASN A 360 -18.46 -5.78 33.43
C ASN A 360 -18.00 -4.38 33.82
N ARG A 361 -18.91 -3.41 33.73
CA ARG A 361 -18.69 -2.03 34.17
C ARG A 361 -18.57 -2.08 35.70
N ALA A 362 -17.34 -2.09 36.19
CA ALA A 362 -17.07 -1.97 37.61
C ALA A 362 -17.09 -0.49 38.01
N TRP A 363 -17.71 -0.20 39.15
CA TRP A 363 -17.78 1.16 39.70
C TRP A 363 -17.00 1.18 41.00
N ASP A 364 -16.08 2.14 41.12
CA ASP A 364 -15.44 2.46 42.39
C ASP A 364 -16.33 3.48 43.12
N PHE A 365 -16.74 3.13 44.34
CA PHE A 365 -17.58 3.96 45.21
C PHE A 365 -16.74 4.59 46.31
N ASP A 366 -17.31 5.56 47.03
CA ASP A 366 -16.66 6.19 48.17
C ASP A 366 -15.37 6.96 47.78
N LEU A 367 -15.39 7.68 46.66
CA LEU A 367 -14.27 8.51 46.21
C LEU A 367 -14.45 9.98 46.65
N GLU A 368 -13.32 10.69 46.81
CA GLU A 368 -13.28 12.13 47.13
C GLU A 368 -13.52 13.01 45.90
N GLU A 369 -13.27 12.49 44.70
CA GLU A 369 -13.46 13.17 43.42
C GLU A 369 -14.14 12.22 42.40
N GLY A 370 -14.83 12.77 41.40
CA GLY A 370 -15.49 12.00 40.34
C GLY A 370 -16.93 12.43 40.06
N THR A 371 -17.77 11.49 39.64
CA THR A 371 -19.20 11.75 39.39
C THR A 371 -19.99 11.54 40.68
N LEU A 372 -20.86 12.47 41.05
CA LEU A 372 -21.61 12.37 42.32
C LEU A 372 -22.59 11.19 42.29
N ASP A 373 -22.55 10.34 43.31
CA ASP A 373 -23.46 9.19 43.40
C ASP A 373 -24.87 9.64 43.79
N ALA A 374 -25.79 9.61 42.82
CA ALA A 374 -27.19 9.99 43.02
C ALA A 374 -27.89 9.18 44.12
N GLY A 375 -27.46 7.94 44.39
CA GLY A 375 -28.00 7.11 45.48
C GLY A 375 -27.64 7.62 46.88
N ARG A 376 -26.56 8.42 46.99
CA ARG A 376 -26.04 8.95 48.26
C ARG A 376 -26.26 10.45 48.43
N LEU A 377 -27.03 11.06 47.53
CA LEU A 377 -27.34 12.50 47.55
C LEU A 377 -27.94 12.97 48.88
N ALA A 378 -28.78 12.13 49.51
CA ALA A 378 -29.37 12.42 50.82
C ALA A 378 -28.31 12.60 51.92
N ARG A 379 -27.18 11.90 51.83
CA ARG A 379 -26.07 11.97 52.79
C ARG A 379 -25.26 13.26 52.64
N VAL A 380 -25.10 13.74 51.40
CA VAL A 380 -24.48 15.05 51.10
C VAL A 380 -25.28 16.18 51.76
N VAL A 381 -26.61 16.09 51.70
CA VAL A 381 -27.51 17.11 52.29
C VAL A 381 -27.55 17.03 53.82
N THR A 382 -27.53 15.83 54.39
CA THR A 382 -27.70 15.61 55.84
C THR A 382 -26.39 15.67 56.64
N ASN A 383 -25.26 15.32 56.04
CA ASN A 383 -23.95 15.35 56.70
C ASN A 383 -22.82 15.73 55.71
N PRO A 384 -22.66 17.04 55.44
CA PRO A 384 -21.73 17.56 54.43
C PRO A 384 -20.25 17.39 54.78
N MET A 385 -19.92 16.95 55.99
CA MET A 385 -18.53 16.71 56.43
C MET A 385 -17.98 15.33 56.00
N THR A 386 -18.76 14.54 55.25
CA THR A 386 -18.33 13.20 54.81
C THR A 386 -17.78 13.25 53.37
N PRO A 387 -16.47 13.05 53.14
CA PRO A 387 -15.83 13.35 51.85
C PRO A 387 -16.08 12.31 50.73
N LEU A 388 -16.71 11.17 51.01
CA LEU A 388 -16.75 10.01 50.10
C LEU A 388 -18.14 9.80 49.45
N SER A 389 -18.56 10.77 48.62
CA SER A 389 -19.88 10.72 47.92
C SER A 389 -19.79 10.63 46.40
N PHE A 390 -18.57 10.49 45.87
CA PHE A 390 -18.35 10.36 44.44
C PHE A 390 -18.14 8.89 44.06
N LYS A 391 -18.51 8.58 42.81
CA LYS A 391 -18.25 7.32 42.14
C LYS A 391 -17.50 7.59 40.84
N MET A 392 -16.68 6.65 40.44
CA MET A 392 -15.96 6.69 39.17
C MET A 392 -16.14 5.35 38.48
N GLU A 393 -16.34 5.40 37.17
CA GLU A 393 -16.32 4.16 36.38
C GLU A 393 -14.87 3.69 36.32
N ARG A 394 -14.63 2.44 36.72
CA ARG A 394 -13.30 1.86 36.69
C ARG A 394 -12.97 1.55 35.24
N ASP A 395 -11.92 2.18 34.72
CA ASP A 395 -11.39 1.84 33.40
C ASP A 395 -10.80 0.44 33.47
N THR A 396 -11.49 -0.53 32.86
CA THR A 396 -10.95 -1.88 32.71
C THR A 396 -9.92 -1.84 31.59
N GLU A 397 -8.64 -2.01 31.92
CA GLU A 397 -7.61 -2.28 30.91
C GLU A 397 -7.96 -3.60 30.21
N PHE A 398 -8.21 -3.53 28.90
CA PHE A 398 -8.42 -4.71 28.09
C PHE A 398 -7.16 -5.57 28.19
N ARG A 399 -7.27 -6.82 28.65
CA ARG A 399 -6.11 -7.73 28.66
C ARG A 399 -5.57 -7.83 27.24
N ASP A 400 -4.28 -7.54 27.08
CA ASP A 400 -3.54 -7.54 25.83
C ASP A 400 -3.53 -8.99 25.28
N THR A 401 -4.62 -9.36 24.60
CA THR A 401 -4.88 -10.74 24.20
C THR A 401 -4.27 -10.95 22.83
N VAL A 402 -3.37 -11.93 22.75
CA VAL A 402 -2.78 -12.41 21.50
C VAL A 402 -3.32 -13.81 21.24
N VAL A 403 -3.77 -14.06 20.01
CA VAL A 403 -4.22 -15.38 19.57
C VAL A 403 -3.22 -15.91 18.55
N THR A 404 -2.57 -17.03 18.85
CA THR A 404 -1.70 -17.73 17.89
C THR A 404 -2.47 -18.87 17.25
N LEU A 405 -2.56 -18.86 15.91
CA LEU A 405 -3.15 -19.90 15.10
C LEU A 405 -2.03 -20.80 14.57
N LEU A 406 -1.95 -22.02 15.09
CA LEU A 406 -0.97 -23.01 14.65
C LEU A 406 -1.58 -23.94 13.59
N LEU A 407 -1.01 -23.92 12.38
CA LEU A 407 -1.45 -24.70 11.22
C LEU A 407 -0.56 -25.91 10.98
N ASP A 408 -1.18 -27.08 10.93
CA ASP A 408 -0.51 -28.32 10.49
C ASP A 408 -0.33 -28.29 8.96
N ASN A 409 0.90 -28.49 8.49
CA ASN A 409 1.22 -28.64 7.08
C ASN A 409 1.81 -30.03 6.76
N SER A 410 1.45 -31.03 7.57
CA SER A 410 1.82 -32.43 7.36
C SER A 410 1.16 -33.06 6.13
N GLY A 411 1.63 -34.24 5.74
CA GLY A 411 1.15 -34.92 4.52
C GLY A 411 -0.35 -35.23 4.48
N SER A 412 -1.02 -35.33 5.63
CA SER A 412 -2.48 -35.54 5.73
C SER A 412 -3.29 -34.31 5.30
N MET A 413 -2.68 -33.13 5.35
CA MET A 413 -3.32 -31.86 5.05
C MET A 413 -3.38 -31.57 3.53
N ARG A 414 -2.79 -32.44 2.70
CA ARG A 414 -2.64 -32.20 1.26
C ARG A 414 -3.98 -32.01 0.54
N GLY A 415 -4.04 -30.96 -0.28
CA GLY A 415 -5.16 -30.68 -1.19
C GLY A 415 -6.27 -29.89 -0.51
N ARG A 416 -7.46 -30.49 -0.40
CA ARG A 416 -8.64 -29.80 0.14
C ARG A 416 -8.51 -29.40 1.62
N PRO A 417 -7.94 -30.22 2.53
CA PRO A 417 -7.85 -29.87 3.95
C PRO A 417 -7.03 -28.60 4.23
N ILE A 418 -5.84 -28.46 3.65
CA ILE A 418 -5.01 -27.25 3.83
C ILE A 418 -5.69 -26.00 3.27
N SER A 419 -6.42 -26.14 2.15
CA SER A 419 -7.18 -25.02 1.58
C SER A 419 -8.28 -24.55 2.54
N ILE A 420 -9.03 -25.49 3.14
CA ILE A 420 -10.07 -25.16 4.13
C ILE A 420 -9.45 -24.55 5.39
N ALA A 421 -8.32 -25.09 5.86
CA ALA A 421 -7.61 -24.56 7.02
C ALA A 421 -7.12 -23.13 6.78
N ALA A 422 -6.54 -22.84 5.61
CA ALA A 422 -6.09 -21.51 5.23
C ALA A 422 -7.25 -20.50 5.14
N ILE A 423 -8.37 -20.89 4.52
CA ILE A 423 -9.60 -20.08 4.48
C ILE A 423 -10.09 -19.80 5.89
N SER A 424 -10.15 -20.83 6.75
CA SER A 424 -10.65 -20.69 8.12
C SER A 424 -9.74 -19.79 8.95
N ALA A 425 -8.43 -19.92 8.80
CA ALA A 425 -7.43 -19.08 9.47
C ALA A 425 -7.55 -17.62 9.04
N ASP A 426 -7.69 -17.33 7.74
CA ASP A 426 -7.85 -15.96 7.23
C ASP A 426 -9.18 -15.34 7.72
N VAL A 427 -10.27 -16.11 7.72
CA VAL A 427 -11.57 -15.67 8.26
C VAL A 427 -11.47 -15.35 9.75
N LEU A 428 -10.87 -16.24 10.54
CA LEU A 428 -10.70 -16.06 11.99
C LEU A 428 -9.77 -14.89 12.30
N ALA A 429 -8.63 -14.79 11.63
CA ALA A 429 -7.67 -13.72 11.81
C ALA A 429 -8.31 -12.36 11.55
N ARG A 430 -8.98 -12.19 10.39
CA ARG A 430 -9.71 -10.94 10.07
C ARG A 430 -10.82 -10.62 11.07
N THR A 431 -11.52 -11.64 11.57
CA THR A 431 -12.59 -11.47 12.55
C THR A 431 -12.02 -10.97 13.89
N LEU A 432 -10.92 -11.55 14.34
CA LEU A 432 -10.22 -11.20 15.58
C LEU A 432 -9.54 -9.83 15.49
N GLU A 433 -8.87 -9.53 14.38
CA GLU A 433 -8.25 -8.22 14.11
C GLU A 433 -9.28 -7.09 14.09
N ARG A 434 -10.48 -7.32 13.52
CA ARG A 434 -11.60 -6.36 13.60
C ARG A 434 -12.07 -6.13 15.04
N CYS A 435 -11.85 -7.08 15.93
CA CYS A 435 -12.11 -6.97 17.36
C CYS A 435 -10.90 -6.42 18.15
N GLN A 436 -9.84 -5.96 17.49
CA GLN A 436 -8.59 -5.47 18.09
C GLN A 436 -7.80 -6.53 18.87
N VAL A 437 -8.02 -7.81 18.58
CA VAL A 437 -7.21 -8.91 19.10
C VAL A 437 -6.03 -9.12 18.16
N LYS A 438 -4.80 -9.13 18.69
CA LYS A 438 -3.60 -9.40 17.90
C LYS A 438 -3.58 -10.88 17.52
N VAL A 439 -3.31 -11.19 16.25
CA VAL A 439 -3.27 -12.58 15.77
C VAL A 439 -1.91 -12.87 15.15
N GLU A 440 -1.36 -14.04 15.47
CA GLU A 440 -0.17 -14.60 14.85
C GLU A 440 -0.55 -15.93 14.17
N ILE A 441 0.01 -16.22 12.99
CA ILE A 441 -0.23 -17.48 12.28
C ILE A 441 1.11 -18.19 12.13
N LEU A 442 1.21 -19.40 12.68
CA LEU A 442 2.40 -20.24 12.61
C LEU A 442 2.08 -21.52 11.86
N GLY A 443 3.04 -22.06 11.12
CA GLY A 443 2.94 -23.36 10.46
C GLY A 443 3.94 -24.34 11.05
N PHE A 444 3.56 -25.61 11.16
CA PHE A 444 4.51 -26.68 11.50
C PHE A 444 4.46 -27.81 10.48
N THR A 445 5.62 -28.36 10.15
CA THR A 445 5.76 -29.54 9.29
C THR A 445 7.10 -30.21 9.54
N THR A 446 7.23 -31.46 9.11
CA THR A 446 8.53 -32.13 9.01
C THR A 446 9.20 -31.79 7.68
N ARG A 447 10.54 -31.70 7.67
CA ARG A 447 11.36 -31.46 6.47
C ARG A 447 11.05 -32.40 5.31
N ALA A 448 10.67 -33.64 5.61
CA ALA A 448 10.30 -34.65 4.62
C ALA A 448 8.93 -35.25 4.92
N TRP A 449 8.18 -35.53 3.84
CA TRP A 449 6.81 -36.04 3.88
C TRP A 449 6.67 -37.49 4.37
N LYS A 450 7.79 -38.21 4.53
CA LYS A 450 7.84 -39.61 4.98
C LYS A 450 8.63 -39.81 6.29
N GLY A 451 8.76 -38.75 7.08
CA GLY A 451 9.44 -38.77 8.38
C GLY A 451 10.60 -37.78 8.44
N GLY A 452 10.64 -37.00 9.52
CA GLY A 452 11.80 -36.19 9.91
C GLY A 452 12.84 -37.00 10.68
N GLN A 453 14.04 -36.46 10.85
CA GLN A 453 15.13 -37.05 11.62
C GLN A 453 15.03 -36.75 13.11
#